data_AF-F2LU09-F1
#
_entry.id   AF-F2LU09-F1
#
_cell.length_a   1.000
_cell.length_b   1.000
_cell.length_c   1.000
_cell.angle_alpha   90.00
_cell.angle_beta   90.00
_cell.angle_gamma   90.00
#
_symmetry.space_group_name_H-M   'P 1'
#
loop_
_entity.id
_entity.type
_entity.pdbx_description
1 polymer ?
#
loop_
_entity_poly.entity_id
_entity_poly.type
_entity_poly.pdbx_seq_one_letter_code
_entity_poly.pdbx_strand_id
1 'polypeptide(L)'
;MKVDLVKKAMDLVLYALSILILIIILFYLIKLIFDLKDVVLAFPPSNKTMSKAVEEVLNLFVLIEFFRGTLSYFDFDRIKLSYIADAAIVFVLREVMIATFYHKLDFKMAMAYSVVVLSIIVLRTLTIIYTPDLNKPVRLKKTRQEK
;
A
#
# COMPACT_ATOMS: atom_id res chain seq x y z
N MET A 1 6.24 -30.95 -9.43
CA MET A 1 4.87 -31.39 -9.07
C MET A 1 4.35 -30.80 -7.76
N LYS A 2 4.99 -30.98 -6.58
CA LYS A 2 4.49 -30.37 -5.32
C LYS A 2 4.56 -28.83 -5.31
N VAL A 3 5.64 -28.25 -5.84
CA VAL A 3 5.84 -26.80 -5.92
C VAL A 3 4.83 -26.11 -6.83
N ASP A 4 4.42 -26.77 -7.92
CA ASP A 4 3.46 -26.22 -8.89
C ASP A 4 2.03 -26.18 -8.32
N LEU A 5 1.71 -27.16 -7.47
CA LEU A 5 0.42 -27.22 -6.78
C LEU A 5 0.29 -26.11 -5.73
N VAL A 6 1.37 -25.82 -4.99
CA VAL A 6 1.40 -24.74 -3.99
C VAL A 6 1.25 -23.38 -4.66
N LYS A 7 1.97 -23.11 -5.75
CA LYS A 7 1.81 -21.87 -6.52
C LYS A 7 0.40 -21.68 -7.02
N LYS A 8 -0.17 -22.71 -7.66
CA LYS A 8 -1.54 -22.66 -8.18
C LYS A 8 -2.58 -22.42 -7.08
N ALA A 9 -2.39 -23.01 -5.90
CA ALA A 9 -3.26 -22.76 -4.75
C ALA A 9 -3.13 -21.31 -4.24
N MET A 10 -1.91 -20.79 -4.14
CA MET A 10 -1.64 -19.40 -3.74
C MET A 10 -2.24 -18.40 -4.73
N ASP A 11 -2.06 -18.61 -6.02
CA ASP A 11 -2.63 -17.77 -7.07
C ASP A 11 -4.16 -17.75 -7.00
N LEU A 12 -4.80 -18.92 -6.80
CA LEU A 12 -6.24 -19.02 -6.63
C LEU A 12 -6.73 -18.25 -5.40
N VAL A 13 -6.05 -18.42 -4.26
CA VAL A 13 -6.40 -17.74 -3.00
C VAL A 13 -6.26 -16.23 -3.15
N LEU A 14 -5.15 -15.75 -3.70
CA LEU A 14 -4.92 -14.32 -3.89
C LEU A 14 -5.89 -13.72 -4.91
N TYR A 15 -6.26 -14.47 -5.94
CA TYR A 15 -7.21 -13.99 -6.95
C TYR A 15 -8.61 -13.87 -6.35
N ALA A 16 -9.05 -14.88 -5.61
CA ALA A 16 -10.31 -14.85 -4.87
C ALA A 16 -10.33 -13.72 -3.84
N LEU A 17 -9.22 -13.53 -3.11
CA LEU A 17 -9.06 -12.46 -2.13
C LEU A 17 -9.13 -11.08 -2.78
N SER A 18 -8.41 -10.86 -3.90
CA SER A 18 -8.47 -9.60 -4.66
C SER A 18 -9.88 -9.26 -5.10
N ILE A 19 -10.62 -10.23 -5.65
CA ILE A 19 -12.02 -10.04 -6.06
C ILE A 19 -12.89 -9.68 -4.85
N LEU A 20 -12.73 -10.40 -3.74
CA LEU A 20 -13.49 -10.13 -2.53
C LEU A 20 -13.24 -8.71 -2.02
N ILE A 21 -11.98 -8.28 -1.92
CA ILE A 21 -11.63 -6.93 -1.46
C ILE A 21 -12.21 -5.89 -2.42
N LEU A 22 -12.11 -6.11 -3.73
CA LEU A 22 -12.67 -5.20 -4.74
C LEU A 22 -14.18 -4.99 -4.56
N ILE A 23 -14.93 -6.08 -4.30
CA ILE A 23 -16.38 -6.00 -4.02
C ILE A 23 -16.64 -5.18 -2.76
N ILE A 24 -15.87 -5.41 -1.68
CA ILE A 24 -16.04 -4.68 -0.43
C ILE A 24 -15.70 -3.19 -0.63
N ILE A 25 -14.65 -2.85 -1.39
CA ILE A 25 -14.32 -1.46 -1.73
C ILE A 25 -15.48 -0.80 -2.47
N LEU A 26 -16.06 -1.47 -3.46
CA LEU A 26 -17.19 -0.94 -4.21
C LEU A 26 -18.39 -0.66 -3.30
N PHE A 27 -18.70 -1.59 -2.39
CA PHE A 27 -19.76 -1.42 -1.41
C PHE A 27 -19.52 -0.22 -0.48
N TYR A 28 -18.30 -0.08 0.05
CA TYR A 28 -17.93 1.05 0.90
C TYR A 28 -17.94 2.39 0.15
N LEU A 29 -17.55 2.41 -1.12
CA LEU A 29 -17.64 3.62 -1.95
C LEU A 29 -19.08 4.07 -2.12
N ILE A 30 -20.00 3.13 -2.41
CA ILE A 30 -21.42 3.42 -2.52
C ILE A 30 -21.95 3.96 -1.19
N LYS A 31 -21.62 3.30 -0.08
CA LYS A 31 -22.00 3.73 1.27
C LYS A 31 -21.50 5.15 1.59
N LEU A 32 -20.24 5.45 1.28
CA LEU A 32 -19.65 6.78 1.48
C LEU A 32 -20.41 7.85 0.70
N ILE A 33 -20.84 7.57 -0.53
CA ILE A 33 -21.64 8.51 -1.32
C ILE A 33 -22.97 8.82 -0.62
N PHE A 34 -23.63 7.83 -0.02
CA PHE A 34 -24.86 8.05 0.76
C PHE A 34 -24.58 8.86 2.04
N ASP A 35 -23.54 8.52 2.79
CA ASP A 35 -23.16 9.25 4.01
C ASP A 35 -22.81 10.73 3.70
N LEU A 36 -22.16 11.00 2.56
CA LEU A 36 -21.86 12.35 2.08
C LEU A 36 -23.11 13.15 1.71
N LYS A 37 -24.13 12.50 1.11
CA LYS A 37 -25.41 13.17 0.83
C LYS A 37 -26.06 13.66 2.12
N ASP A 38 -26.04 12.84 3.17
CA ASP A 38 -26.62 13.22 4.46
C ASP A 38 -25.89 14.42 5.09
N VAL A 39 -24.56 14.50 4.96
CA VAL A 39 -23.76 15.66 5.41
C VAL A 39 -24.16 16.94 4.68
N VAL A 40 -24.35 16.87 3.36
CA VAL A 40 -24.68 18.04 2.53
C VAL A 40 -26.12 18.49 2.75
N LEU A 41 -27.06 17.56 2.89
CA LEU A 41 -28.48 17.86 3.09
C LEU A 41 -28.76 18.42 4.49
N ALA A 42 -27.99 18.01 5.50
CA ALA A 42 -28.17 18.44 6.89
C ALA A 42 -27.31 19.66 7.28
N PHE A 43 -27.07 20.59 6.37
CA PHE A 43 -26.18 21.73 6.64
C PHE A 43 -26.81 22.73 7.65
N PRO A 44 -26.10 23.14 8.73
CA PRO A 44 -24.73 22.78 9.09
C PRO A 44 -24.62 21.37 9.70
N PRO A 45 -23.67 20.53 9.23
CA PRO A 45 -23.57 19.15 9.66
C PRO A 45 -23.15 19.06 11.12
N SER A 46 -23.72 18.08 11.84
CA SER A 46 -23.31 17.80 13.21
C SER A 46 -21.88 17.23 13.25
N ASN A 47 -21.17 17.47 14.36
CA ASN A 47 -19.83 16.89 14.60
C ASN A 47 -19.83 15.37 14.42
N LYS A 48 -20.94 14.69 14.77
CA LYS A 48 -21.10 13.23 14.63
C LYS A 48 -21.16 12.82 13.16
N THR A 49 -21.94 13.53 12.35
CA THR A 49 -22.07 13.25 10.91
C THR A 49 -20.74 13.43 10.18
N MET A 50 -20.00 14.50 10.53
CA MET A 50 -18.68 14.77 9.96
C MET A 50 -17.63 13.74 10.39
N SER A 51 -17.62 13.36 11.68
CA SER A 51 -16.71 12.33 12.19
C SER A 51 -16.97 10.97 11.53
N LYS A 52 -18.24 10.59 11.34
CA LYS A 52 -18.62 9.36 10.64
C LYS A 52 -18.11 9.37 9.19
N ALA A 53 -18.27 10.47 8.46
CA ALA A 53 -17.80 10.56 7.09
C ALA A 53 -16.27 10.38 6.99
N VAL A 54 -15.51 10.97 7.92
CA VAL A 54 -14.04 10.78 7.95
C VAL A 54 -13.67 9.35 8.33
N GLU A 55 -14.37 8.73 9.28
CA GLU A 55 -14.18 7.33 9.65
C GLU A 55 -14.38 6.39 8.46
N GLU A 56 -15.42 6.59 7.64
CA GLU A 56 -15.67 5.78 6.45
C GLU A 56 -14.58 5.95 5.38
N VAL A 57 -14.08 7.18 5.18
CA VAL A 57 -12.92 7.42 4.29
C VAL A 57 -11.67 6.71 4.80
N LEU A 58 -11.46 6.72 6.11
CA LEU A 58 -10.31 6.08 6.73
C LEU A 58 -10.40 4.55 6.64
N ASN A 59 -11.61 3.99 6.80
CA ASN A 59 -11.93 2.58 6.55
C ASN A 59 -11.67 2.19 5.09
N LEU A 60 -12.07 3.04 4.14
CA LEU A 60 -11.77 2.83 2.72
C LEU A 60 -10.26 2.84 2.44
N PHE A 61 -9.51 3.73 3.08
CA PHE A 61 -8.05 3.77 2.93
C PHE A 61 -7.41 2.45 3.35
N VAL A 62 -7.85 1.85 4.46
CA VAL A 62 -7.42 0.49 4.89
C VAL A 62 -7.59 -0.53 3.79
N LEU A 63 -8.78 -0.50 3.19
CA LEU A 63 -9.23 -1.52 2.30
C LEU A 63 -8.51 -1.43 0.95
N ILE A 64 -8.29 -0.20 0.47
CA ILE A 64 -7.49 0.10 -0.72
C ILE A 64 -6.03 -0.33 -0.50
N GLU A 65 -5.46 -0.10 0.68
CA GLU A 65 -4.09 -0.51 0.96
C GLU A 65 -3.95 -2.03 1.01
N PHE A 66 -4.92 -2.73 1.62
CA PHE A 66 -4.97 -4.18 1.61
C PHE A 66 -5.13 -4.73 0.17
N PHE A 67 -5.97 -4.09 -0.66
CA PHE A 67 -6.12 -4.43 -2.07
C PHE A 67 -4.81 -4.27 -2.84
N ARG A 68 -4.08 -3.16 -2.61
CA ARG A 68 -2.79 -2.90 -3.22
C ARG A 68 -1.75 -3.97 -2.84
N GLY A 69 -1.77 -4.42 -1.59
CA GLY A 69 -0.96 -5.56 -1.13
C GLY A 69 -1.22 -6.83 -1.93
N THR A 70 -2.50 -7.17 -2.18
CA THR A 70 -2.88 -8.35 -2.96
C THR A 70 -2.56 -8.18 -4.46
N LEU A 71 -2.78 -6.99 -5.03
CA LEU A 71 -2.44 -6.71 -6.43
C LEU A 71 -0.92 -6.74 -6.70
N SER A 72 -0.11 -6.30 -5.74
CA SER A 72 1.35 -6.30 -5.88
C SER A 72 1.92 -7.70 -6.12
N TYR A 73 1.20 -8.76 -5.77
CA TYR A 73 1.58 -10.13 -6.09
C TYR A 73 1.37 -10.46 -7.58
N PHE A 74 0.34 -9.91 -8.22
CA PHE A 74 0.00 -10.19 -9.62
C PHE A 74 0.84 -9.38 -10.62
N ASP A 75 1.27 -8.17 -10.26
CA ASP A 75 2.02 -7.29 -11.17
C ASP A 75 3.46 -7.74 -11.42
N PHE A 76 4.04 -8.54 -10.52
CA PHE A 76 5.43 -8.95 -10.64
C PHE A 76 5.62 -10.43 -10.31
N ASP A 77 6.03 -11.23 -11.30
CA ASP A 77 6.64 -12.56 -11.08
C ASP A 77 7.81 -12.51 -10.07
N ARG A 78 8.40 -11.31 -9.88
CA ARG A 78 9.31 -10.94 -8.78
C ARG A 78 9.07 -9.52 -8.28
N ILE A 79 8.54 -9.38 -7.08
CA ILE A 79 8.25 -8.08 -6.47
C ILE A 79 9.57 -7.32 -6.22
N LYS A 80 9.79 -6.17 -6.89
CA LYS A 80 10.96 -5.34 -6.58
C LYS A 80 10.80 -4.76 -5.18
N LEU A 81 11.85 -4.83 -4.38
CA LEU A 81 11.86 -4.35 -3.00
C LEU A 81 11.48 -2.85 -2.89
N SER A 82 11.74 -2.05 -3.92
CA SER A 82 11.34 -0.64 -3.98
C SER A 82 9.83 -0.45 -3.96
N TYR A 83 9.07 -1.31 -4.66
CA TYR A 83 7.61 -1.24 -4.69
C TYR A 83 7.00 -1.68 -3.35
N ILE A 84 7.62 -2.69 -2.70
CA ILE A 84 7.21 -3.10 -1.34
C ILE A 84 7.48 -1.97 -0.35
N ALA A 85 8.62 -1.30 -0.44
CA ALA A 85 8.96 -0.18 0.42
C ALA A 85 7.99 1.00 0.21
N ASP A 86 7.62 1.30 -1.04
CA ASP A 86 6.60 2.32 -1.35
C ASP A 86 5.25 1.98 -0.69
N ALA A 87 4.77 0.74 -0.83
CA ALA A 87 3.54 0.30 -0.18
C ALA A 87 3.64 0.33 1.35
N ALA A 88 4.77 -0.11 1.92
CA ALA A 88 5.00 -0.08 3.36
C ALA A 88 4.98 1.34 3.94
N ILE A 89 5.50 2.34 3.21
CA ILE A 89 5.40 3.76 3.63
C ILE A 89 3.93 4.17 3.71
N VAL A 90 3.14 3.91 2.67
CA VAL A 90 1.71 4.29 2.63
C VAL A 90 0.93 3.57 3.74
N PHE A 91 1.21 2.29 3.97
CA PHE A 91 0.62 1.51 5.05
C PHE A 91 0.91 2.08 6.45
N VAL A 92 2.13 2.54 6.71
CA VAL A 92 2.48 3.14 8.03
C VAL A 92 1.88 4.53 8.17
N LEU A 93 1.91 5.35 7.11
CA LEU A 93 1.27 6.66 7.12
C LEU A 93 -0.22 6.56 7.42
N ARG A 94 -0.91 5.56 6.86
CA ARG A 94 -2.30 5.26 7.20
C ARG A 94 -2.50 5.02 8.69
N GLU A 95 -1.65 4.20 9.29
CA GLU A 95 -1.80 3.84 10.69
C GLU A 95 -1.64 5.09 11.58
N VAL A 96 -0.72 5.99 11.20
CA VAL A 96 -0.59 7.31 11.83
C VAL A 96 -1.85 8.15 11.65
N MET A 97 -2.44 8.19 10.44
CA MET A 97 -3.70 8.91 10.20
C MET A 97 -4.85 8.37 11.06
N ILE A 98 -4.98 7.05 11.18
CA ILE A 98 -5.98 6.36 12.02
C ILE A 98 -5.78 6.70 13.48
N ALA A 99 -4.57 6.50 14.00
CA ALA A 99 -4.25 6.78 15.38
C ALA A 99 -4.50 8.26 15.72
N THR A 100 -4.18 9.17 14.80
CA THR A 100 -4.42 10.61 14.97
C THR A 100 -5.92 10.91 14.99
N PHE A 101 -6.69 10.38 14.03
CA PHE A 101 -8.12 10.63 13.94
C PHE A 101 -8.88 10.14 15.18
N TYR A 102 -8.55 8.95 15.67
CA TYR A 102 -9.16 8.39 16.89
C TYR A 102 -8.58 8.94 18.19
N HIS A 103 -7.69 9.93 18.13
CA HIS A 103 -7.00 10.48 19.31
C HIS A 103 -6.29 9.41 20.15
N LYS A 104 -5.80 8.35 19.47
CA LYS A 104 -5.05 7.23 20.05
C LYS A 104 -3.55 7.39 19.88
N LEU A 105 -3.10 8.46 19.24
CA LEU A 105 -1.69 8.73 19.01
C LEU A 105 -1.03 9.36 20.25
N ASP A 106 -0.57 8.50 21.15
CA ASP A 106 0.26 8.91 22.29
C ASP A 106 1.73 9.10 21.87
N PHE A 107 2.50 9.84 22.66
CA PHE A 107 3.91 10.16 22.40
C PHE A 107 4.77 8.92 22.13
N LYS A 108 4.54 7.84 22.88
CA LYS A 108 5.23 6.56 22.69
C LYS A 108 4.89 5.92 21.33
N MET A 109 3.63 5.97 20.91
CA MET A 109 3.22 5.46 19.60
C MET A 109 3.79 6.34 18.47
N ALA A 110 3.77 7.66 18.65
CA ALA A 110 4.33 8.60 17.67
C ALA A 110 5.83 8.33 17.44
N MET A 111 6.60 8.09 18.51
CA MET A 111 7.99 7.67 18.38
C MET A 111 8.13 6.33 17.66
N ALA A 112 7.31 5.34 17.99
CA ALA A 112 7.35 4.03 17.35
C ALA A 112 7.09 4.13 15.84
N TYR A 113 6.03 4.85 15.41
CA TYR A 113 5.76 5.08 14.00
C TYR A 113 6.88 5.85 13.32
N SER A 114 7.48 6.84 13.99
CA SER A 114 8.61 7.60 13.43
C SER A 114 9.82 6.70 13.14
N VAL A 115 10.16 5.78 14.06
CA VAL A 115 11.24 4.81 13.87
C VAL A 115 10.93 3.86 12.70
N VAL A 116 9.69 3.38 12.58
CA VAL A 116 9.27 2.52 11.48
C VAL A 116 9.37 3.26 10.14
N VAL A 117 8.84 4.48 10.05
CA VAL A 117 8.90 5.30 8.83
C VAL A 117 10.35 5.56 8.42
N LEU A 118 11.20 5.94 9.38
CA LEU A 118 12.62 6.20 9.12
C LEU A 118 13.33 4.94 8.61
N SER A 119 13.04 3.78 9.22
CA SER A 119 13.60 2.49 8.80
C SER A 119 13.23 2.14 7.36
N ILE A 120 11.96 2.36 6.97
CA ILE A 120 11.49 2.08 5.61
C ILE A 120 12.08 3.09 4.61
N ILE A 121 12.22 4.36 4.96
CA ILE A 121 12.87 5.36 4.11
C ILE A 121 14.33 4.98 3.85
N VAL A 122 15.06 4.57 4.89
CA VAL A 122 16.44 4.09 4.74
C VAL A 122 16.48 2.86 3.82
N LEU A 123 15.62 1.86 4.06
CA LEU A 123 15.51 0.67 3.22
C LEU A 123 15.23 1.01 1.75
N ARG A 124 14.31 1.94 1.51
CA ARG A 124 13.94 2.41 0.18
C ARG A 124 15.12 3.06 -0.53
N THR A 125 15.80 3.97 0.15
CA THR A 125 16.99 4.66 -0.40
C THR A 125 18.11 3.67 -0.72
N LEU A 126 18.39 2.73 0.19
CA LEU A 126 19.36 1.66 -0.04
C LEU A 126 18.98 0.80 -1.25
N THR A 127 17.70 0.45 -1.38
CA THR A 127 17.23 -0.33 -2.53
C THR A 127 17.49 0.41 -3.84
N ILE A 128 17.24 1.72 -3.91
CA ILE A 128 17.47 2.51 -5.13
C ILE A 128 18.97 2.59 -5.46
N ILE A 129 19.83 2.80 -4.46
CA ILE A 129 21.28 2.96 -4.66
C ILE A 129 21.95 1.64 -5.06
N TYR A 130 21.56 0.53 -4.41
CA TYR A 130 22.23 -0.75 -4.56
C TYR A 130 21.58 -1.70 -5.58
N THR A 131 20.41 -1.38 -6.14
CA THR A 131 19.81 -2.20 -7.21
C THR A 131 20.72 -2.15 -8.44
N PRO A 132 21.37 -3.27 -8.82
CA PRO A 132 22.23 -3.28 -10.00
C PRO A 132 21.36 -3.10 -11.23
N ASP A 133 21.65 -2.07 -12.02
CA ASP A 133 21.05 -1.88 -13.32
C ASP A 133 21.53 -3.00 -14.25
N LEU A 134 20.73 -4.08 -14.34
CA LEU A 134 21.02 -5.24 -15.20
C LEU A 134 21.12 -4.87 -16.69
N ASN A 135 20.77 -3.64 -17.07
CA ASN A 135 20.69 -3.17 -18.44
C ASN A 135 21.84 -2.24 -18.86
N LYS A 136 22.95 -2.18 -18.11
CA LYS A 136 24.15 -1.50 -18.61
C LYS A 136 24.77 -2.34 -19.73
N PRO A 137 24.83 -1.86 -20.99
CA PRO A 137 25.53 -2.58 -22.04
C PRO A 137 27.00 -2.70 -21.61
N VAL A 138 27.46 -3.94 -21.47
CA VAL A 138 28.87 -4.25 -21.25
C VAL A 138 29.63 -3.60 -22.41
N ARG A 139 30.30 -2.47 -22.15
CA ARG A 139 31.24 -1.89 -23.12
C ARG A 139 32.38 -2.87 -23.27
N LEU A 140 32.24 -3.79 -24.23
CA LEU A 140 33.32 -4.61 -24.73
C LEU A 140 34.38 -3.63 -25.26
N LYS A 141 35.42 -3.43 -24.46
CA LYS A 141 36.63 -2.72 -24.87
C LYS A 141 37.20 -3.53 -26.03
N LYS A 142 36.91 -3.13 -27.27
CA LYS A 142 37.58 -3.66 -28.45
C LYS A 142 39.05 -3.27 -28.31
N THR A 143 39.87 -4.20 -27.83
CA THR A 143 41.32 -4.11 -27.90
C THR A 143 41.67 -4.08 -29.38
N ARG A 144 41.98 -2.89 -29.87
CA ARG A 144 42.55 -2.67 -31.19
C ARG A 144 43.94 -3.30 -31.14
N GLN A 145 44.04 -4.54 -31.60
CA GLN A 145 45.29 -5.13 -32.05
C GLN A 145 45.68 -4.32 -33.30
N GLU A 146 46.48 -3.27 -33.09
CA GLU A 146 47.19 -2.60 -34.18
C GLU A 146 48.36 -3.49 -34.58
N LYS A 147 48.27 -3.91 -35.85
CA LYS A 147 49.28 -4.36 -36.81
C LYS A 147 50.73 -4.43 -36.36
#